data_AF-A0AAN9XPP5-F1
#
_entry.id   AF-A0AAN9XPP5-F1
#
_cell.length_a   1.000
_cell.length_b   1.000
_cell.length_c   1.000
_cell.angle_alpha   90.00
_cell.angle_beta   90.00
_cell.angle_gamma   90.00
#
_symmetry.space_group_name_H-M   'P 1'
#
loop_
_entity.id
_entity.type
_entity.pdbx_description
1 polymer ?
#
loop_
_entity_poly.entity_id
_entity_poly.type
_entity_poly.pdbx_seq_one_letter_code
_entity_poly.pdbx_strand_id
1 'polypeptide(L)'
;MRGCALPLTKLAPRPRLGICIKLKSFPFSIAASHSLTLFPTPKRSLFLSTHHPKSKSNSHFSFSVTAQQQQQQEDFQVLTSLKTNYNDILIVDTPESRMLLLDSTYSVHSILYKEQKWTGSYWDEFASLPAIVPRGPIAILGLGGGTAAHLMLALWPSLQLDGWEIDQILIDKARDYFGLSDLEKTTEDGGVLNVHIGDVFVPSKDLQRRYAGIIVDLFTDGKILPELQEVSTWLELNERLMADGRFMVNCGGVGGGPCAMDGSTNPYKSWLLNPALETLSKAFPGQLSWKRLSKENGANFMALTGPLPDLESWSSRVPSPLSTSVKKWRTL
;
A
#
# COMPACT_ATOMS: atom_id res chain seq x y z
N MET A 1 10.55 -34.65 55.50
CA MET A 1 9.15 -34.16 55.38
C MET A 1 8.92 -33.87 53.89
N ARG A 2 8.34 -34.79 53.10
CA ARG A 2 6.91 -34.79 52.68
C ARG A 2 6.42 -33.35 52.47
N GLY A 3 6.23 -32.81 51.27
CA GLY A 3 5.66 -33.38 50.05
C GLY A 3 4.17 -33.03 50.01
N CYS A 4 3.77 -32.04 49.23
CA CYS A 4 2.38 -31.87 48.78
C CYS A 4 2.35 -31.07 47.48
N ALA A 5 2.08 -31.80 46.39
CA ALA A 5 1.67 -31.28 45.09
C ALA A 5 0.17 -30.97 45.14
N LEU A 6 -0.26 -29.91 44.46
CA LEU A 6 -1.67 -29.63 44.17
C LEU A 6 -1.99 -30.05 42.73
N PRO A 7 -3.20 -30.57 42.45
CA PRO A 7 -3.49 -31.31 41.23
C PRO A 7 -3.89 -30.41 40.06
N LEU A 8 -3.43 -30.77 38.86
CA LEU A 8 -4.00 -30.36 37.59
C LEU A 8 -5.45 -30.89 37.47
N THR A 9 -6.41 -29.99 37.42
CA THR A 9 -7.78 -30.27 36.94
C THR A 9 -8.02 -29.54 35.62
N LYS A 10 -8.02 -30.34 34.55
CA LYS A 10 -8.73 -30.18 33.25
C LYS A 10 -9.21 -28.74 32.91
N LEU A 11 -8.39 -27.99 32.16
CA LEU A 11 -8.91 -26.92 31.31
C LEU A 11 -9.65 -27.55 30.12
N ALA A 12 -10.96 -27.36 30.07
CA ALA A 12 -11.74 -27.58 28.86
C ALA A 12 -11.26 -26.62 27.74
N PRO A 13 -11.32 -27.03 26.46
CA PRO A 13 -10.98 -26.15 25.36
C PRO A 13 -11.95 -24.96 25.33
N ARG A 14 -11.40 -23.74 25.27
CA ARG A 14 -12.18 -22.50 25.09
C ARG A 14 -13.01 -22.62 23.79
N PRO A 15 -14.28 -22.17 23.78
CA PRO A 15 -15.07 -22.17 22.56
C PRO A 15 -14.40 -21.25 21.54
N ARG A 16 -14.16 -21.77 20.34
CA ARG A 16 -13.81 -20.95 19.16
C ARG A 16 -15.01 -20.05 18.89
N LEU A 17 -14.95 -18.80 19.34
CA LEU A 17 -15.86 -17.77 18.86
C LEU A 17 -15.48 -17.51 17.41
N GLY A 18 -16.16 -18.19 16.48
CA GLY A 18 -16.06 -17.91 15.06
C GLY A 18 -16.66 -16.53 14.81
N ILE A 19 -15.84 -15.49 14.83
CA ILE A 19 -16.24 -14.19 14.27
C ILE A 19 -16.30 -14.40 12.76
N CYS A 20 -17.52 -14.42 12.22
CA CYS A 20 -17.73 -14.45 10.77
C CYS A 20 -17.43 -13.06 10.21
N ILE A 21 -16.14 -12.75 10.03
CA ILE A 21 -15.72 -11.57 9.27
C ILE A 21 -15.88 -11.95 7.79
N LYS A 22 -16.96 -11.47 7.16
CA LYS A 22 -17.04 -11.47 5.70
C LYS A 22 -16.06 -10.43 5.18
N LEU A 23 -14.81 -10.83 4.96
CA LEU A 23 -13.83 -10.03 4.22
C LEU A 23 -14.39 -9.84 2.81
N LYS A 24 -14.61 -8.59 2.42
CA LYS A 24 -14.92 -8.24 1.02
C LYS A 24 -13.70 -8.64 0.18
N SER A 25 -13.94 -9.13 -1.03
CA SER A 25 -12.87 -9.37 -2.01
C SER A 25 -11.99 -8.13 -2.10
N PHE A 26 -10.71 -8.27 -1.77
CA PHE A 26 -9.77 -7.17 -1.75
C PHE A 26 -9.59 -6.61 -3.17
N PRO A 27 -9.34 -5.30 -3.32
CA PRO A 27 -9.16 -4.67 -4.63
C PRO A 27 -7.86 -5.11 -5.35
N PHE A 28 -6.98 -5.85 -4.67
CA PHE A 28 -5.75 -6.35 -5.24
C PHE A 28 -6.01 -7.70 -5.92
N SER A 29 -5.77 -7.76 -7.23
CA SER A 29 -5.77 -9.05 -7.94
C SER A 29 -4.56 -9.86 -7.53
N ILE A 30 -4.79 -11.03 -6.91
CA ILE A 30 -3.78 -12.08 -6.73
C ILE A 30 -3.59 -12.73 -8.09
N ALA A 31 -2.62 -12.24 -8.87
CA ALA A 31 -2.28 -12.83 -10.16
C ALA A 31 -1.19 -13.90 -9.98
N ALA A 32 -1.59 -15.16 -9.86
CA ALA A 32 -0.67 -16.29 -10.03
C ALA A 32 -0.33 -16.43 -11.52
N SER A 33 0.90 -16.11 -11.92
CA SER A 33 1.39 -16.35 -13.28
C SER A 33 2.52 -17.37 -13.28
N HIS A 34 2.15 -18.65 -13.34
CA HIS A 34 3.05 -19.71 -13.79
C HIS A 34 2.44 -20.40 -15.01
N SER A 35 2.90 -20.00 -16.19
CA SER A 35 2.64 -20.73 -17.44
C SER A 35 3.75 -21.76 -17.62
N LEU A 36 3.49 -23.00 -17.22
CA LEU A 36 4.34 -24.12 -17.61
C LEU A 36 3.81 -24.68 -18.93
N THR A 37 4.60 -24.45 -19.98
CA THR A 37 4.46 -25.02 -21.31
C THR A 37 4.51 -26.54 -21.28
N LEU A 38 3.54 -27.20 -21.90
CA LEU A 38 3.69 -28.54 -22.46
C LEU A 38 2.73 -28.72 -23.65
N PHE A 39 3.30 -28.64 -24.85
CA PHE A 39 2.78 -29.28 -26.07
C PHE A 39 3.14 -30.79 -26.02
N PRO A 40 2.41 -31.72 -26.68
CA PRO A 40 2.22 -31.68 -28.13
C PRO A 40 0.94 -32.30 -28.76
N THR A 41 0.33 -31.55 -29.70
CA THR A 41 -0.03 -31.86 -31.13
C THR A 41 -0.83 -33.16 -31.51
N PRO A 42 -1.30 -33.35 -32.78
CA PRO A 42 -2.73 -33.17 -33.12
C PRO A 42 -3.33 -34.31 -34.01
N LYS A 43 -4.61 -34.21 -34.39
CA LYS A 43 -5.23 -34.79 -35.63
C LYS A 43 -6.65 -34.22 -35.82
N ARG A 44 -6.93 -33.39 -36.84
CA ARG A 44 -7.49 -33.71 -38.20
C ARG A 44 -8.85 -34.46 -38.12
N SER A 45 -9.95 -34.11 -38.79
CA SER A 45 -10.15 -33.49 -40.11
C SER A 45 -11.58 -32.92 -40.33
N LEU A 46 -11.64 -31.85 -41.15
CA LEU A 46 -12.59 -31.47 -42.23
C LEU A 46 -13.92 -32.24 -42.40
N PHE A 47 -15.03 -31.54 -42.67
CA PHE A 47 -15.74 -31.55 -43.98
C PHE A 47 -16.84 -30.45 -44.10
N LEU A 48 -16.89 -29.85 -45.29
CA LEU A 48 -17.91 -28.98 -45.93
C LEU A 48 -19.30 -29.71 -46.04
N SER A 49 -20.51 -29.16 -46.28
CA SER A 49 -21.01 -28.04 -47.11
C SER A 49 -22.54 -27.83 -46.92
N THR A 50 -23.02 -26.62 -47.25
CA THR A 50 -24.33 -26.22 -47.88
C THR A 50 -25.70 -26.54 -47.26
N HIS A 51 -26.47 -25.51 -46.90
CA HIS A 51 -27.59 -24.93 -47.69
C HIS A 51 -28.45 -23.95 -46.84
N HIS A 52 -29.02 -22.96 -47.51
CA HIS A 52 -29.81 -21.83 -47.00
C HIS A 52 -31.28 -21.98 -47.48
N PRO A 53 -32.25 -21.12 -47.11
CA PRO A 53 -32.96 -21.05 -45.82
C PRO A 53 -34.50 -21.19 -46.01
N LYS A 54 -35.28 -21.31 -44.92
CA LYS A 54 -36.62 -20.68 -44.77
C LYS A 54 -37.27 -20.92 -43.40
N SER A 55 -37.91 -19.84 -42.93
CA SER A 55 -39.12 -19.80 -42.09
C SER A 55 -39.02 -19.92 -40.56
N LYS A 56 -39.06 -18.74 -39.93
CA LYS A 56 -39.93 -18.30 -38.81
C LYS A 56 -40.42 -19.37 -37.81
N SER A 57 -40.07 -19.21 -36.52
CA SER A 57 -41.01 -18.72 -35.49
C SER A 57 -40.37 -18.65 -34.09
N ASN A 58 -40.76 -17.59 -33.37
CA ASN A 58 -40.94 -17.41 -31.93
C ASN A 58 -39.85 -17.85 -30.93
N SER A 59 -39.10 -16.84 -30.49
CA SER A 59 -38.99 -16.38 -29.09
C SER A 59 -39.29 -17.40 -27.99
N HIS A 60 -38.23 -17.89 -27.34
CA HIS A 60 -38.10 -17.97 -25.88
C HIS A 60 -36.59 -18.02 -25.56
N PHE A 61 -36.01 -16.86 -25.27
CA PHE A 61 -34.64 -16.74 -24.77
C PHE A 61 -34.64 -17.14 -23.29
N SER A 62 -34.28 -18.39 -23.01
CA SER A 62 -33.99 -18.88 -21.66
C SER A 62 -32.48 -19.10 -21.55
N PHE A 63 -31.71 -18.02 -21.46
CA PHE A 63 -30.32 -18.10 -21.05
C PHE A 63 -30.26 -18.04 -19.53
N SER A 64 -30.35 -19.21 -18.88
CA SER A 64 -29.85 -19.37 -17.53
C SER A 64 -28.32 -19.46 -17.58
N VAL A 65 -27.65 -18.30 -17.63
CA VAL A 65 -26.23 -18.22 -17.31
C VAL A 65 -26.13 -18.12 -15.79
N THR A 66 -26.12 -19.27 -15.13
CA THR A 66 -25.68 -19.35 -13.74
C THR A 66 -24.17 -19.13 -13.75
N ALA A 67 -23.74 -17.87 -13.66
CA ALA A 67 -22.35 -17.53 -13.38
C ALA A 67 -22.07 -17.96 -11.93
N GLN A 68 -21.62 -19.20 -11.76
CA GLN A 68 -21.01 -19.63 -10.51
C GLN A 68 -19.67 -18.91 -10.38
N GLN A 69 -19.68 -17.78 -9.69
CA GLN A 69 -18.47 -17.27 -9.05
C GLN A 69 -18.08 -18.30 -7.99
N GLN A 70 -17.17 -19.21 -8.35
CA GLN A 70 -16.43 -19.98 -7.36
C GLN A 70 -15.59 -18.97 -6.57
N GLN A 71 -16.12 -18.49 -5.44
CA GLN A 71 -15.28 -17.91 -4.40
C GLN A 71 -14.37 -19.03 -3.93
N GLN A 72 -13.13 -19.04 -4.42
CA GLN A 72 -12.07 -19.78 -3.76
C GLN A 72 -12.00 -19.22 -2.35
N GLN A 73 -12.40 -20.04 -1.38
CA GLN A 73 -12.26 -19.70 0.03
C GLN A 73 -10.76 -19.75 0.32
N GLU A 74 -10.10 -18.60 0.20
CA GLU A 74 -8.71 -18.46 0.60
C GLU A 74 -8.61 -18.82 2.08
N ASP A 75 -7.71 -19.75 2.37
CA ASP A 75 -7.40 -20.10 3.75
C ASP A 75 -6.72 -18.89 4.39
N PHE A 76 -7.30 -18.39 5.47
CA PHE A 76 -6.73 -17.26 6.20
C PHE A 76 -6.79 -17.49 7.70
N GLN A 77 -5.78 -16.97 8.38
CA GLN A 77 -5.69 -16.99 9.83
C GLN A 77 -5.66 -15.56 10.37
N VAL A 78 -6.54 -15.26 11.32
CA VAL A 78 -6.41 -14.03 12.13
C VAL A 78 -5.29 -14.25 13.15
N LEU A 79 -4.22 -13.48 13.04
CA LEU A 79 -3.07 -13.54 13.96
C LEU A 79 -3.31 -12.67 15.19
N THR A 80 -3.89 -11.49 15.00
CA THR A 80 -4.26 -10.58 16.10
C THR A 80 -5.47 -9.74 15.72
N SER A 81 -6.25 -9.36 16.72
CA SER A 81 -7.36 -8.41 16.62
C SER A 81 -7.46 -7.67 17.94
N LEU A 82 -7.15 -6.38 17.96
CA LEU A 82 -7.18 -5.56 19.18
C LEU A 82 -7.42 -4.09 18.84
N LYS A 83 -7.85 -3.32 19.83
CA LYS A 83 -8.07 -1.88 19.73
C LYS A 83 -7.05 -1.14 20.58
N THR A 84 -6.48 -0.08 20.04
CA THR A 84 -5.58 0.85 20.73
C THR A 84 -6.27 2.21 20.88
N ASN A 85 -5.56 3.22 21.40
CA ASN A 85 -6.06 4.59 21.42
C ASN A 85 -6.09 5.23 20.02
N TYR A 86 -5.41 4.64 19.05
CA TYR A 86 -5.23 5.18 17.70
C TYR A 86 -5.95 4.34 16.64
N ASN A 87 -5.89 3.00 16.74
CA ASN A 87 -6.30 2.09 15.68
C ASN A 87 -7.14 0.92 16.19
N ASP A 88 -8.01 0.41 15.31
CA ASP A 88 -8.50 -0.98 15.37
C ASP A 88 -7.55 -1.85 14.54
N ILE A 89 -6.67 -2.61 15.20
CA ILE A 89 -5.62 -3.41 14.55
C ILE A 89 -6.10 -4.84 14.31
N LEU A 90 -6.13 -5.25 13.04
CA LEU A 90 -6.37 -6.62 12.60
C LEU A 90 -5.21 -7.09 11.72
N ILE A 91 -4.61 -8.22 12.05
CA ILE A 91 -3.59 -8.87 11.21
C ILE A 91 -4.11 -10.21 10.73
N VAL A 92 -4.09 -10.39 9.41
CA VAL A 92 -4.50 -11.61 8.73
C VAL A 92 -3.30 -12.20 7.98
N ASP A 93 -3.12 -13.51 8.07
CA ASP A 93 -2.14 -14.29 7.33
C ASP A 93 -2.85 -15.19 6.32
N THR A 94 -2.35 -15.23 5.09
CA THR A 94 -2.75 -16.16 4.02
C THR A 94 -1.50 -16.93 3.55
N PRO A 95 -1.63 -18.00 2.75
CA PRO A 95 -0.48 -18.67 2.16
C PRO A 95 0.45 -17.75 1.34
N GLU A 96 -0.07 -16.67 0.77
CA GLU A 96 0.65 -15.74 -0.11
C GLU A 96 1.21 -14.52 0.62
N SER A 97 0.50 -14.02 1.62
CA SER A 97 0.80 -12.72 2.22
C SER A 97 0.33 -12.56 3.66
N ARG A 98 0.86 -11.54 4.32
CA ARG A 98 0.37 -11.03 5.59
C ARG A 98 -0.09 -9.61 5.42
N MET A 99 -1.28 -9.31 5.94
CA MET A 99 -1.93 -8.01 5.77
C MET A 99 -2.27 -7.38 7.12
N LEU A 100 -1.99 -6.08 7.24
CA LEU A 100 -2.39 -5.24 8.35
C LEU A 100 -3.60 -4.43 7.89
N LEU A 101 -4.71 -4.62 8.60
CA LEU A 101 -5.93 -3.87 8.40
C LEU A 101 -6.13 -2.95 9.60
N LEU A 102 -6.38 -1.68 9.33
CA LEU A 102 -6.57 -0.66 10.36
C LEU A 102 -7.96 -0.02 10.28
N ASP A 103 -8.29 0.63 11.38
CA ASP A 103 -9.49 1.43 11.61
C ASP A 103 -10.81 0.68 11.48
N SER A 104 -11.89 1.41 11.71
CA SER A 104 -13.26 0.93 11.51
C SER A 104 -13.54 0.51 10.05
N THR A 105 -12.70 0.95 9.11
CA THR A 105 -12.83 0.66 7.68
C THR A 105 -12.30 -0.71 7.28
N TYR A 106 -11.41 -1.30 8.08
CA TYR A 106 -10.63 -2.50 7.73
C TYR A 106 -9.91 -2.33 6.38
N SER A 107 -9.39 -1.12 6.12
CA SER A 107 -8.56 -0.87 4.94
C SER A 107 -7.20 -1.55 5.11
N VAL A 108 -6.60 -2.02 4.03
CA VAL A 108 -5.24 -2.58 4.07
C VAL A 108 -4.24 -1.43 4.15
N HIS A 109 -3.53 -1.33 5.28
CA HIS A 109 -2.51 -0.31 5.53
C HIS A 109 -1.08 -0.86 5.40
N SER A 110 -0.92 -2.19 5.40
CA SER A 110 0.35 -2.82 5.02
C SER A 110 0.13 -4.22 4.49
N ILE A 111 1.03 -4.64 3.60
CA ILE A 111 1.11 -5.99 3.08
C ILE A 111 2.57 -6.45 3.04
N LEU A 112 2.81 -7.70 3.43
CA LEU A 112 4.09 -8.38 3.29
C LEU A 112 3.84 -9.69 2.54
N TYR A 113 4.30 -9.76 1.29
CA TYR A 113 4.24 -10.99 0.50
C TYR A 113 5.36 -11.94 0.94
N LYS A 114 5.06 -13.25 0.95
CA LYS A 114 6.01 -14.28 1.41
C LYS A 114 7.07 -14.60 0.37
N GLU A 115 6.72 -14.53 -0.92
CA GLU A 115 7.57 -14.97 -2.04
C GLU A 115 7.99 -13.83 -2.99
N GLN A 116 7.59 -12.59 -2.72
CA GLN A 116 7.96 -11.43 -3.54
C GLN A 116 8.03 -10.14 -2.74
N LYS A 117 8.75 -9.14 -3.28
CA LYS A 117 8.85 -7.81 -2.67
C LYS A 117 7.86 -6.80 -3.23
N TRP A 118 7.55 -6.89 -4.52
CA TRP A 118 6.70 -5.92 -5.20
C TRP A 118 5.26 -6.09 -4.76
N THR A 119 4.64 -4.97 -4.39
CA THR A 119 3.26 -4.98 -3.90
C THR A 119 2.25 -4.86 -5.04
N GLY A 120 2.66 -4.29 -6.17
CA GLY A 120 1.75 -3.88 -7.23
C GLY A 120 0.89 -2.67 -6.83
N SER A 121 1.22 -1.98 -5.74
CA SER A 121 0.45 -0.86 -5.19
C SER A 121 1.35 0.38 -5.02
N TYR A 122 0.80 1.45 -4.46
CA TYR A 122 1.48 2.73 -4.29
C TYR A 122 2.74 2.66 -3.42
N TRP A 123 2.86 1.69 -2.50
CA TRP A 123 4.07 1.50 -1.70
C TRP A 123 5.32 1.28 -2.56
N ASP A 124 5.16 0.67 -3.74
CA ASP A 124 6.27 0.46 -4.67
C ASP A 124 6.86 1.82 -5.13
N GLU A 125 6.02 2.83 -5.33
CA GLU A 125 6.43 4.16 -5.79
C GLU A 125 7.39 4.84 -4.80
N PHE A 126 7.18 4.65 -3.49
CA PHE A 126 8.07 5.22 -2.47
C PHE A 126 9.52 4.76 -2.63
N ALA A 127 9.73 3.52 -3.10
CA ALA A 127 11.07 2.99 -3.33
C ALA A 127 11.79 3.61 -4.53
N SER A 128 11.12 4.47 -5.31
CA SER A 128 11.74 5.26 -6.38
C SER A 128 12.32 6.61 -5.90
N LEU A 129 11.95 7.07 -4.70
CA LEU A 129 12.37 8.37 -4.15
C LEU A 129 13.89 8.51 -4.01
N PRO A 130 14.66 7.50 -3.51
CA PRO A 130 16.11 7.64 -3.31
C PRO A 130 16.89 8.01 -4.58
N ALA A 131 16.36 7.70 -5.77
CA ALA A 131 16.99 7.99 -7.05
C ALA A 131 16.90 9.46 -7.50
N ILE A 132 16.13 10.31 -6.80
CA ILE A 132 15.82 11.70 -7.20
C ILE A 132 15.96 12.72 -6.06
N VAL A 133 16.54 12.31 -4.93
CA VAL A 133 16.85 13.15 -3.77
C VAL A 133 18.36 13.18 -3.53
N PRO A 134 18.89 14.16 -2.78
CA PRO A 134 20.28 14.13 -2.34
C PRO A 134 20.59 12.87 -1.51
N ARG A 135 21.87 12.60 -1.29
CA ARG A 135 22.26 11.55 -0.34
C ARG A 135 21.95 11.99 1.08
N GLY A 136 21.25 11.15 1.83
CA GLY A 136 20.93 11.39 3.24
C GLY A 136 19.81 10.47 3.73
N PRO A 137 19.41 10.60 5.01
CA PRO A 137 18.31 9.84 5.58
C PRO A 137 16.97 10.15 4.91
N ILE A 138 16.08 9.16 4.85
CA ILE A 138 14.70 9.34 4.41
C ILE A 138 13.75 9.02 5.57
N ALA A 139 12.81 9.93 5.84
CA ALA A 139 11.75 9.67 6.81
C ALA A 139 10.55 8.99 6.14
N ILE A 140 9.88 8.09 6.86
CA ILE A 140 8.57 7.54 6.49
C ILE A 140 7.60 7.93 7.61
N LEU A 141 6.68 8.84 7.33
CA LEU A 141 5.64 9.26 8.27
C LEU A 141 4.39 8.39 8.06
N GLY A 142 4.08 7.55 9.04
CA GLY A 142 3.09 6.48 8.90
C GLY A 142 3.81 5.20 8.45
N LEU A 143 4.40 4.48 9.40
CA LEU A 143 5.19 3.29 9.09
C LEU A 143 4.32 2.06 8.86
N GLY A 144 3.20 1.95 9.57
CA GLY A 144 2.34 0.77 9.53
C GLY A 144 3.13 -0.51 9.86
N GLY A 145 2.87 -1.57 9.07
CA GLY A 145 3.64 -2.82 9.10
C GLY A 145 5.01 -2.75 8.42
N GLY A 146 5.41 -1.59 7.88
CA GLY A 146 6.74 -1.39 7.27
C GLY A 146 6.88 -1.84 5.81
N THR A 147 5.78 -1.99 5.07
CA THR A 147 5.80 -2.42 3.65
C THR A 147 6.76 -1.60 2.79
N ALA A 148 6.68 -0.26 2.88
CA ALA A 148 7.58 0.63 2.15
C ALA A 148 9.04 0.48 2.60
N ALA A 149 9.30 0.34 3.90
CA ALA A 149 10.64 0.19 4.45
C ALA A 149 11.32 -1.10 3.97
N HIS A 150 10.60 -2.23 3.95
CA HIS A 150 11.07 -3.50 3.39
C HIS A 150 11.52 -3.34 1.94
N LEU A 151 10.66 -2.76 1.10
CA LEU A 151 10.96 -2.50 -0.31
C LEU A 151 12.16 -1.57 -0.48
N MET A 152 12.21 -0.48 0.30
CA MET A 152 13.28 0.50 0.19
C MET A 152 14.64 -0.06 0.59
N LEU A 153 14.75 -0.79 1.71
CA LEU A 153 16.02 -1.41 2.11
C LEU A 153 16.42 -2.57 1.19
N ALA A 154 15.47 -3.27 0.60
CA ALA A 154 15.76 -4.30 -0.40
C ALA A 154 16.31 -3.74 -1.73
N LEU A 155 15.99 -2.49 -2.08
CA LEU A 155 16.49 -1.84 -3.30
C LEU A 155 17.70 -0.93 -3.05
N TRP A 156 17.76 -0.34 -1.86
CA TRP A 156 18.75 0.63 -1.44
C TRP A 156 19.36 0.16 -0.11
N PRO A 157 20.20 -0.89 -0.14
CA PRO A 157 20.64 -1.56 1.07
C PRO A 157 21.49 -0.68 1.99
N SER A 158 22.05 0.44 1.51
CA SER A 158 22.78 1.41 2.34
C SER A 158 21.90 2.52 2.94
N LEU A 159 20.58 2.50 2.71
CA LEU A 159 19.69 3.59 3.06
C LEU A 159 19.49 3.72 4.57
N GLN A 160 19.55 4.95 5.07
CA GLN A 160 19.16 5.28 6.44
C GLN A 160 17.68 5.67 6.42
N LEU A 161 16.83 4.89 7.08
CA LEU A 161 15.41 5.15 7.19
C LEU A 161 15.05 5.55 8.62
N ASP A 162 14.25 6.61 8.77
CA ASP A 162 13.60 6.95 10.04
C ASP A 162 12.08 6.73 9.87
N GLY A 163 11.55 5.64 10.42
CA GLY A 163 10.13 5.31 10.36
C GLY A 163 9.38 5.85 11.56
N TRP A 164 8.35 6.66 11.34
CA TRP A 164 7.53 7.26 12.39
C TRP A 164 6.14 6.62 12.45
N GLU A 165 5.72 6.25 13.65
CA GLU A 165 4.40 5.71 13.94
C GLU A 165 3.93 6.22 15.30
N ILE A 166 2.66 6.63 15.41
CA ILE A 166 2.12 7.15 16.67
C ILE A 166 1.71 6.02 17.62
N ASP A 167 1.34 4.85 17.06
CA ASP A 167 0.85 3.71 17.80
C ASP A 167 1.96 2.70 18.15
N GLN A 168 2.47 2.76 19.39
CA GLN A 168 3.47 1.81 19.91
C GLN A 168 3.03 0.36 19.77
N ILE A 169 1.75 0.06 20.05
CA ILE A 169 1.25 -1.32 20.03
C ILE A 169 1.25 -1.84 18.59
N LEU A 170 0.95 -0.98 17.62
CA LEU A 170 1.05 -1.31 16.20
C LEU A 170 2.48 -1.69 15.82
N ILE A 171 3.47 -0.90 16.25
CA ILE A 171 4.89 -1.21 15.99
C ILE A 171 5.31 -2.52 16.63
N ASP A 172 4.87 -2.81 17.85
CA ASP A 172 5.18 -4.08 18.50
C ASP A 172 4.61 -5.26 17.70
N LYS A 173 3.39 -5.11 17.15
CA LYS A 173 2.79 -6.11 16.26
C LYS A 173 3.51 -6.19 14.90
N ALA A 174 4.01 -5.07 14.37
CA ALA A 174 4.82 -5.06 13.16
C ALA A 174 6.16 -5.78 13.34
N ARG A 175 6.78 -5.66 14.53
CA ARG A 175 7.96 -6.44 14.92
C ARG A 175 7.66 -7.94 15.04
N ASP A 176 6.56 -8.29 15.69
CA ASP A 176 6.14 -9.70 15.86
C ASP A 176 5.81 -10.38 14.52
N TYR A 177 5.15 -9.65 13.62
CA TYR A 177 4.47 -10.27 12.48
C TYR A 177 4.95 -9.79 11.11
N PHE A 178 5.51 -8.61 10.97
CA PHE A 178 5.93 -8.09 9.66
C PHE A 178 7.46 -8.07 9.48
N GLY A 179 8.23 -8.67 10.39
CA GLY A 179 9.69 -8.70 10.28
C GLY A 179 10.34 -7.32 10.43
N LEU A 180 9.64 -6.37 11.08
CA LEU A 180 10.17 -5.01 11.26
C LEU A 180 11.49 -5.01 12.06
N SER A 181 11.62 -5.91 13.04
CA SER A 181 12.83 -6.11 13.84
C SER A 181 14.06 -6.48 13.01
N ASP A 182 13.87 -7.08 11.83
CA ASP A 182 14.98 -7.43 10.94
C ASP A 182 15.48 -6.20 10.18
N LEU A 183 14.60 -5.23 9.89
CA LEU A 183 14.98 -3.95 9.28
C LEU A 183 15.69 -3.01 10.27
N GLU A 184 15.42 -3.16 11.56
CA GLU A 184 16.11 -2.42 12.63
C GLU A 184 17.56 -2.91 12.84
N LYS A 185 17.96 -4.01 12.19
CA LYS A 185 19.36 -4.46 12.14
C LYS A 185 20.06 -3.82 10.95
N THR A 186 21.31 -3.42 11.15
CA THR A 186 22.13 -2.87 10.07
C THR A 186 22.38 -3.93 9.00
N THR A 187 22.10 -3.59 7.74
CA THR A 187 22.43 -4.41 6.57
C THR A 187 23.96 -4.46 6.35
N GLU A 188 24.42 -5.35 5.48
CA GLU A 188 25.85 -5.41 5.10
C GLU A 188 26.36 -4.10 4.49
N ASP A 189 25.50 -3.37 3.78
CA ASP A 189 25.82 -2.08 3.14
C ASP A 189 25.57 -0.87 4.07
N GLY A 190 25.28 -1.12 5.35
CA GLY A 190 25.14 -0.09 6.39
C GLY A 190 23.76 0.55 6.50
N GLY A 191 22.77 0.13 5.70
CA GLY A 191 21.39 0.62 5.81
C GLY A 191 20.68 0.08 7.05
N VAL A 192 19.70 0.83 7.55
CA VAL A 192 18.96 0.50 8.77
C VAL A 192 17.65 1.27 8.82
N LEU A 193 16.65 0.70 9.47
CA LEU A 193 15.43 1.38 9.89
C LEU A 193 15.53 1.78 11.38
N ASN A 194 15.47 3.07 11.68
CA ASN A 194 15.27 3.58 13.03
C ASN A 194 13.78 3.86 13.23
N VAL A 195 13.15 3.22 14.22
CA VAL A 195 11.73 3.43 14.51
C VAL A 195 11.55 4.49 15.59
N HIS A 196 10.71 5.48 15.30
CA HIS A 196 10.34 6.58 16.19
C HIS A 196 8.85 6.49 16.53
N ILE A 197 8.56 6.54 17.83
CA ILE A 197 7.19 6.47 18.34
C ILE A 197 6.75 7.86 18.76
N GLY A 198 5.70 8.36 18.13
CA GLY A 198 5.10 9.65 18.49
C GLY A 198 4.45 10.38 17.34
N ASP A 199 3.82 11.49 17.70
CA ASP A 199 3.18 12.40 16.75
C ASP A 199 4.23 13.16 15.94
N VAL A 200 4.18 12.96 14.62
CA VAL A 200 5.10 13.56 13.65
C VAL A 200 4.94 15.07 13.54
N PHE A 201 3.79 15.64 13.91
CA PHE A 201 3.51 17.07 13.82
C PHE A 201 4.08 17.87 14.98
N VAL A 202 4.53 17.21 16.06
CA VAL A 202 5.21 17.88 17.17
C VAL A 202 6.52 18.50 16.65
N PRO A 203 6.71 19.83 16.78
CA PRO A 203 7.93 20.48 16.32
C PRO A 203 9.16 19.98 17.08
N SER A 204 10.23 19.69 16.35
CA SER A 204 11.52 19.31 16.93
C SER A 204 12.66 20.00 16.19
N LYS A 205 13.49 20.75 16.92
CA LYS A 205 14.66 21.43 16.35
C LYS A 205 15.72 20.45 15.84
N ASP A 206 15.79 19.26 16.43
CA ASP A 206 16.74 18.21 16.06
C ASP A 206 16.46 17.57 14.69
N LEU A 207 15.30 17.89 14.10
CA LEU A 207 14.90 17.40 12.78
C LEU A 207 15.12 18.44 11.66
N GLN A 208 15.56 19.66 11.97
CA GLN A 208 15.78 20.68 10.94
C GLN A 208 16.85 20.25 9.94
N ARG A 209 16.54 20.36 8.64
CA ARG A 209 17.46 20.03 7.53
C ARG A 209 18.08 18.62 7.61
N ARG A 210 17.37 17.66 8.18
CA ARG A 210 17.87 16.28 8.41
C ARG A 210 17.64 15.33 7.25
N TYR A 211 16.52 15.48 6.54
CA TYR A 211 16.04 14.46 5.62
C TYR A 211 16.28 14.82 4.16
N ALA A 212 16.86 13.90 3.40
CA ALA A 212 16.93 13.98 1.94
C ALA A 212 15.56 13.79 1.30
N GLY A 213 14.70 12.98 1.91
CA GLY A 213 13.33 12.78 1.48
C GLY A 213 12.41 12.49 2.64
N ILE A 214 11.13 12.84 2.50
CA ILE A 214 10.09 12.51 3.47
C ILE A 214 8.94 11.85 2.72
N ILE A 215 8.66 10.60 3.06
CA ILE A 215 7.47 9.87 2.63
C ILE A 215 6.34 10.18 3.60
N VAL A 216 5.15 10.50 3.09
CA VAL A 216 3.98 10.78 3.91
C VAL A 216 2.85 9.81 3.53
N ASP A 217 2.47 8.95 4.47
CA ASP A 217 1.45 7.91 4.34
C ASP A 217 0.56 7.88 5.58
N LEU A 218 0.00 9.04 5.94
CA LEU A 218 -0.75 9.26 7.19
C LEU A 218 -2.26 9.26 6.94
N PHE A 219 -2.98 8.33 7.57
CA PHE A 219 -4.42 8.15 7.41
C PHE A 219 -5.10 7.84 8.74
N THR A 220 -6.37 8.22 8.86
CA THR A 220 -7.29 7.80 9.92
C THR A 220 -8.67 7.58 9.32
N ASP A 221 -9.32 6.48 9.69
CA ASP A 221 -10.63 6.06 9.17
C ASP A 221 -10.71 6.12 7.62
N GLY A 222 -9.63 5.68 6.96
CA GLY A 222 -9.51 5.67 5.50
C GLY A 222 -9.44 7.06 4.84
N LYS A 223 -9.16 8.12 5.61
CA LYS A 223 -9.04 9.50 5.13
C LYS A 223 -7.69 10.08 5.51
N ILE A 224 -7.22 11.04 4.72
CA ILE A 224 -6.02 11.79 5.08
C ILE A 224 -6.28 12.63 6.35
N LEU A 225 -5.26 12.79 7.18
CA LEU A 225 -5.35 13.57 8.42
C LEU A 225 -5.74 15.04 8.14
N PRO A 226 -6.58 15.67 8.99
CA PRO A 226 -6.91 17.09 8.88
C PRO A 226 -5.69 18.01 8.85
N GLU A 227 -4.64 17.69 9.60
CA GLU A 227 -3.39 18.45 9.67
C GLU A 227 -2.72 18.57 8.29
N LEU A 228 -2.83 17.54 7.45
CA LEU A 228 -2.29 17.54 6.09
C LEU A 228 -3.16 18.34 5.09
N GLN A 229 -4.30 18.86 5.52
CA GLN A 229 -5.11 19.80 4.75
C GLN A 229 -4.75 21.26 5.03
N GLU A 230 -3.83 21.52 5.97
CA GLU A 230 -3.32 22.84 6.30
C GLU A 230 -1.99 23.15 5.61
N VAL A 231 -1.88 24.34 5.01
CA VAL A 231 -0.65 24.78 4.31
C VAL A 231 0.52 24.92 5.28
N SER A 232 0.28 25.43 6.50
CA SER A 232 1.32 25.62 7.51
C SER A 232 2.01 24.32 7.88
N THR A 233 1.25 23.22 8.01
CA THR A 233 1.80 21.89 8.32
C THR A 233 2.84 21.46 7.30
N TRP A 234 2.56 21.64 6.01
CA TRP A 234 3.51 21.31 4.94
C TRP A 234 4.76 22.18 4.97
N LEU A 235 4.61 23.48 5.28
CA LEU A 235 5.74 24.39 5.41
C LEU A 235 6.63 24.05 6.62
N GLU A 236 6.02 23.66 7.74
CA GLU A 236 6.74 23.22 8.95
C GLU A 236 7.47 21.89 8.71
N LEU A 237 6.82 20.91 8.06
CA LEU A 237 7.48 19.66 7.66
C LEU A 237 8.63 19.94 6.69
N ASN A 238 8.49 20.94 5.80
CA ASN A 238 9.52 21.29 4.82
C ASN A 238 10.80 21.82 5.47
N GLU A 239 10.73 22.39 6.68
CA GLU A 239 11.93 22.77 7.43
C GLU A 239 12.83 21.58 7.78
N ARG A 240 12.28 20.36 7.78
CA ARG A 240 13.02 19.11 8.05
C ARG A 240 13.77 18.59 6.83
N LEU A 241 13.45 19.08 5.63
CA LEU A 241 14.13 18.69 4.40
C LEU A 241 15.47 19.40 4.22
N MET A 242 16.49 18.62 3.83
CA MET A 242 17.75 19.13 3.30
C MET A 242 17.51 20.01 2.06
N ALA A 243 18.52 20.77 1.64
CA ALA A 243 18.50 21.41 0.33
C ALA A 243 18.26 20.34 -0.77
N ASP A 244 17.40 20.65 -1.74
CA ASP A 244 16.94 19.73 -2.79
C ASP A 244 16.23 18.46 -2.31
N GLY A 245 15.87 18.40 -1.02
CA GLY A 245 15.04 17.33 -0.48
C GLY A 245 13.60 17.40 -0.97
N ARG A 246 12.90 16.26 -0.95
CA ARG A 246 11.55 16.16 -1.53
C ARG A 246 10.57 15.38 -0.66
N PHE A 247 9.29 15.73 -0.77
CA PHE A 247 8.20 14.91 -0.28
C PHE A 247 7.73 13.95 -1.36
N MET A 248 7.40 12.72 -0.97
CA MET A 248 6.56 11.83 -1.76
C MET A 248 5.36 11.38 -0.93
N VAL A 249 4.15 11.70 -1.39
CA VAL A 249 2.94 11.64 -0.55
C VAL A 249 1.94 10.68 -1.17
N ASN A 250 1.41 9.75 -0.38
CA ASN A 250 0.16 9.07 -0.72
C ASN A 250 -1.00 9.99 -0.34
N CYS A 251 -1.75 10.44 -1.34
CA CYS A 251 -2.89 11.34 -1.16
C CYS A 251 -4.23 10.57 -1.07
N GLY A 252 -4.20 9.24 -1.05
CA GLY A 252 -5.39 8.38 -1.06
C GLY A 252 -6.11 8.37 -2.41
N GLY A 253 -7.16 7.55 -2.52
CA GLY A 253 -8.07 7.52 -3.66
C GLY A 253 -9.25 8.48 -3.51
N VAL A 254 -9.93 8.83 -4.61
CA VAL A 254 -11.24 9.50 -4.53
C VAL A 254 -12.26 8.49 -4.04
N GLY A 255 -12.51 8.47 -2.73
CA GLY A 255 -13.44 7.54 -2.10
C GLY A 255 -13.56 7.74 -0.58
N GLY A 256 -14.09 8.88 -0.14
CA GLY A 256 -14.36 9.14 1.28
C GLY A 256 -15.19 10.38 1.62
N GLY A 257 -15.82 11.02 0.63
CA GLY A 257 -16.77 12.12 0.83
C GLY A 257 -18.08 11.87 0.06
N PRO A 258 -19.21 12.51 0.40
CA PRO A 258 -20.54 12.23 -0.20
C PRO A 258 -20.65 12.48 -1.71
N CYS A 259 -19.60 12.97 -2.37
CA CYS A 259 -19.63 13.47 -3.74
C CYS A 259 -18.68 12.67 -4.65
N ALA A 260 -18.92 11.36 -4.81
CA ALA A 260 -18.30 10.57 -5.87
C ALA A 260 -19.33 9.72 -6.64
N MET A 261 -20.59 10.17 -6.64
CA MET A 261 -21.65 9.68 -7.53
C MET A 261 -21.93 10.73 -8.59
N ASP A 262 -20.93 11.10 -9.40
CA ASP A 262 -21.21 11.72 -10.69
C ASP A 262 -20.13 11.36 -11.70
N GLY A 263 -20.52 10.61 -12.74
CA GLY A 263 -19.68 10.20 -13.87
C GLY A 263 -19.33 11.34 -14.83
N SER A 264 -19.37 12.58 -14.36
CA SER A 264 -19.21 13.82 -15.12
C SER A 264 -17.82 14.47 -14.98
N THR A 265 -16.98 14.02 -14.04
CA THR A 265 -15.70 14.69 -13.78
C THR A 265 -14.63 14.30 -14.80
N ASN A 266 -14.20 15.29 -15.58
CA ASN A 266 -13.07 15.20 -16.49
C ASN A 266 -11.88 14.48 -15.81
N PRO A 267 -11.39 13.33 -16.32
CA PRO A 267 -10.33 12.57 -15.67
C PRO A 267 -9.04 13.39 -15.48
N TYR A 268 -8.80 14.39 -16.32
CA TYR A 268 -7.67 15.32 -16.23
C TYR A 268 -7.75 16.31 -15.05
N LYS A 269 -8.94 16.50 -14.48
CA LYS A 269 -9.21 17.38 -13.33
C LYS A 269 -9.58 16.62 -12.06
N SER A 270 -9.56 15.28 -12.08
CA SER A 270 -9.93 14.45 -10.93
C SER A 270 -9.08 14.68 -9.67
N TRP A 271 -7.88 15.24 -9.83
CA TRP A 271 -7.02 15.64 -8.71
C TRP A 271 -7.56 16.85 -7.93
N LEU A 272 -8.35 17.74 -8.57
CA LEU A 272 -8.94 18.93 -7.91
C LEU A 272 -9.91 18.54 -6.78
N LEU A 273 -10.35 17.29 -6.76
CA LEU A 273 -11.21 16.76 -5.71
C LEU A 273 -10.42 16.08 -4.58
N ASN A 274 -9.09 16.04 -4.66
CA ASN A 274 -8.23 15.49 -3.63
C ASN A 274 -7.72 16.64 -2.73
N PRO A 275 -8.21 16.76 -1.49
CA PRO A 275 -7.86 17.88 -0.61
C PRO A 275 -6.37 17.99 -0.32
N ALA A 276 -5.67 16.84 -0.24
CA ALA A 276 -4.24 16.80 0.02
C ALA A 276 -3.43 17.41 -1.14
N LEU A 277 -3.76 17.04 -2.38
CA LEU A 277 -3.13 17.61 -3.57
C LEU A 277 -3.44 19.11 -3.71
N GLU A 278 -4.66 19.52 -3.39
CA GLU A 278 -5.03 20.94 -3.39
C GLU A 278 -4.19 21.73 -2.39
N THR A 279 -4.09 21.28 -1.14
CA THR A 279 -3.28 21.95 -0.11
C THR A 279 -1.80 21.93 -0.45
N LEU A 280 -1.25 20.81 -0.92
CA LEU A 280 0.15 20.71 -1.39
C LEU A 280 0.43 21.70 -2.53
N SER A 281 -0.50 21.86 -3.47
CA SER A 281 -0.33 22.82 -4.58
C SER A 281 -0.29 24.28 -4.11
N LYS A 282 -1.01 24.60 -3.03
CA LYS A 282 -0.97 25.92 -2.38
C LYS A 282 0.32 26.12 -1.58
N ALA A 283 0.80 25.07 -0.90
CA ALA A 283 2.04 25.11 -0.13
C ALA A 283 3.29 25.20 -1.01
N PHE A 284 3.27 24.56 -2.18
CA PHE A 284 4.41 24.50 -3.11
C PHE A 284 4.01 24.91 -4.55
N PRO A 285 3.66 26.19 -4.79
CA PRO A 285 3.18 26.64 -6.09
C PRO A 285 4.17 26.35 -7.22
N GLY A 286 3.71 25.68 -8.28
CA GLY A 286 4.53 25.32 -9.45
C GLY A 286 5.60 24.26 -9.18
N GLN A 287 5.63 23.66 -7.99
CA GLN A 287 6.63 22.66 -7.58
C GLN A 287 5.98 21.35 -7.15
N LEU A 288 4.91 20.94 -7.85
CA LEU A 288 4.24 19.68 -7.60
C LEU A 288 4.12 18.87 -8.88
N SER A 289 4.47 17.59 -8.77
CA SER A 289 4.17 16.57 -9.75
C SER A 289 3.23 15.55 -9.12
N TRP A 290 2.43 14.89 -9.94
CA TRP A 290 1.46 13.92 -9.47
C TRP A 290 1.35 12.71 -10.39
N LYS A 291 0.78 11.66 -9.84
CA LYS A 291 0.48 10.42 -10.54
C LYS A 291 -0.79 9.81 -9.96
N ARG A 292 -1.57 9.14 -10.80
CA ARG A 292 -2.71 8.32 -10.37
C ARG A 292 -2.45 6.88 -10.75
N LEU A 293 -2.58 5.98 -9.78
CA LEU A 293 -2.46 4.54 -10.02
C LEU A 293 -3.72 3.99 -10.68
N SER A 294 -3.60 2.84 -11.36
CA SER A 294 -4.72 2.10 -11.93
C SER A 294 -5.66 1.59 -10.84
N LYS A 295 -6.89 1.21 -11.22
CA LYS A 295 -7.88 0.67 -10.27
C LYS A 295 -7.40 -0.63 -9.63
N GLU A 296 -6.83 -1.52 -10.43
CA GLU A 296 -6.14 -2.74 -9.98
C GLU A 296 -4.97 -2.50 -9.00
N ASN A 297 -4.47 -1.26 -8.91
CA ASN A 297 -3.34 -0.88 -8.05
C ASN A 297 -3.78 0.10 -6.94
N GLY A 298 -5.05 0.06 -6.53
CA GLY A 298 -5.62 0.87 -5.43
C GLY A 298 -6.17 2.24 -5.82
N ALA A 299 -5.96 2.70 -7.06
CA ALA A 299 -6.41 4.00 -7.56
C ALA A 299 -5.92 5.23 -6.76
N ASN A 300 -4.85 5.07 -5.96
CA ASN A 300 -4.27 6.14 -5.17
C ASN A 300 -3.74 7.28 -6.04
N PHE A 301 -3.85 8.49 -5.52
CA PHE A 301 -3.13 9.65 -6.01
C PHE A 301 -1.82 9.77 -5.25
N MET A 302 -0.75 10.01 -5.98
CA MET A 302 0.58 10.27 -5.44
C MET A 302 1.00 11.68 -5.79
N ALA A 303 1.69 12.35 -4.86
CA ALA A 303 2.30 13.66 -5.05
C ALA A 303 3.82 13.58 -4.84
N LEU A 304 4.55 14.42 -5.56
CA LEU A 304 6.00 14.60 -5.46
C LEU A 304 6.32 16.09 -5.53
N THR A 305 7.03 16.62 -4.54
CA THR A 305 7.42 18.03 -4.54
C THR A 305 8.73 18.29 -5.32
N GLY A 306 8.92 19.55 -5.69
CA GLY A 306 10.04 20.03 -6.48
C GLY A 306 9.79 19.96 -7.99
N PRO A 307 10.78 20.34 -8.81
CA PRO A 307 10.67 20.26 -10.27
C PRO A 307 10.53 18.80 -10.72
N LEU A 308 9.73 18.54 -11.75
CA LEU A 308 9.59 17.20 -12.31
C LEU A 308 10.99 16.65 -12.70
N PRO A 309 11.42 15.50 -12.15
CA PRO A 309 12.70 14.91 -12.53
C PRO A 309 12.74 14.56 -14.01
N ASP A 310 13.94 14.55 -14.60
CA ASP A 310 14.13 13.96 -15.92
C ASP A 310 13.72 12.48 -15.89
N LEU A 311 12.67 12.14 -16.66
CA LEU A 311 12.00 10.85 -16.55
C LEU A 311 12.84 9.69 -17.07
N GLU A 312 13.69 9.92 -18.08
CA GLU A 312 14.59 8.89 -18.60
C GLU A 312 15.75 8.62 -17.64
N SER A 313 16.34 9.68 -17.08
CA SER A 313 17.35 9.58 -16.04
C SER A 313 16.81 8.89 -14.79
N TRP A 314 15.61 9.25 -14.32
CA TRP A 314 14.97 8.58 -13.18
C TRP A 314 14.69 7.11 -13.48
N SER A 315 14.11 6.81 -14.65
CA SER A 315 13.83 5.45 -15.12
C SER A 315 15.08 4.57 -15.14
N SER A 316 16.23 5.11 -15.56
CA SER A 316 17.50 4.39 -15.61
C SER A 316 18.11 4.06 -14.24
N ARG A 317 17.69 4.77 -13.18
CA ARG A 317 18.23 4.62 -11.81
C ARG A 317 17.40 3.72 -10.91
N VAL A 318 16.27 3.19 -11.38
CA VAL A 318 15.39 2.30 -10.60
C VAL A 318 15.15 0.99 -11.36
N PRO A 319 14.97 -0.15 -10.67
CA PRO A 319 14.73 -1.42 -11.35
C PRO A 319 13.29 -1.54 -11.89
N SER A 320 13.05 -2.53 -12.73
CA SER A 320 11.68 -2.94 -13.10
C SER A 320 10.94 -3.50 -11.86
N PRO A 321 9.63 -3.20 -11.68
CA PRO A 321 8.74 -2.47 -12.58
C PRO A 321 8.77 -0.94 -12.44
N LEU A 322 9.50 -0.39 -11.45
CA LEU A 322 9.55 1.05 -11.20
C LEU A 322 10.10 1.85 -12.39
N SER A 323 11.06 1.32 -13.14
CA SER A 323 11.63 1.99 -14.31
C SER A 323 10.55 2.41 -15.32
N THR A 324 9.54 1.59 -15.53
CA THR A 324 8.38 1.92 -16.36
C THR A 324 7.39 2.81 -15.61
N SER A 325 7.21 2.57 -14.31
CA SER A 325 6.25 3.28 -13.48
C SER A 325 6.57 4.77 -13.34
N VAL A 326 7.85 5.13 -13.19
CA VAL A 326 8.27 6.53 -12.97
C VAL A 326 8.01 7.42 -14.19
N LYS A 327 7.91 6.85 -15.40
CA LYS A 327 7.58 7.61 -16.62
C LYS A 327 6.14 8.16 -16.66
N LYS A 328 5.30 7.77 -15.70
CA LYS A 328 3.89 8.16 -15.61
C LYS A 328 3.64 9.40 -14.75
N TRP A 329 4.68 9.95 -14.11
CA TRP A 329 4.60 11.20 -13.35
C TRP A 329 4.44 12.39 -14.29
N ARG A 330 3.65 13.39 -13.86
CA ARG A 330 3.36 14.61 -14.63
C ARG A 330 3.33 15.82 -13.71
N THR A 331 3.68 16.99 -14.23
CA THR A 331 3.51 18.25 -13.50
C THR A 331 2.03 18.49 -13.19
N LEU A 332 1.77 19.08 -12.03
CA LEU A 332 0.43 19.56 -11.68
C LEU A 332 0.10 20.87 -12.40
#